data_AF-A0A1B8UWM5-F1
#
_entry.id   AF-A0A1B8UWM5-F1
#
_cell.length_a   1.000
_cell.length_b   1.000
_cell.length_c   1.000
_cell.angle_alpha   90.00
_cell.angle_beta   90.00
_cell.angle_gamma   90.00
#
_symmetry.space_group_name_H-M   'P 1'
#
loop_
_entity.id
_entity.type
_entity.pdbx_description
1 polymer ?
#
loop_
_entity_poly.entity_id
_entity_poly.type
_entity_poly.pdbx_seq_one_letter_code
_entity_poly.pdbx_strand_id
1 'polypeptide(L)'
;MNSHQINDYAVSRFESIQVLVHGLLQSMDSSVQKQDAAVRLYGVSAFASMLARKRGLQSELAAIAGVLHHYYFYKTGVEEFPGPNSLEAVRPMIRDLKLFSQEEQATILSAIYYHDDRHQRHGAYEEVIKDAIVLQKYFQTPNSQVDSRDSHRLQQVLGELAIPYSYETPHNNTSTEFPKTSNFTDKRQMLADIAESLAGQNIIGVPGDKYYREICKYWPDTNIYQDIRASWCAAFVYYCCRQAGFALPIRYPNGIYRLAGVGAWLEWSQLPETGFFYRDGQEGFTPERGDIVIYEKLLSEKPHDHIGVVLACEEKAIAVAEGNRDNQNYSSVFRRDRHNCILGYIRIDNNYTFHFEDRLNSSYFE
;
A
#
# COMPACT_ATOMS: atom_id res chain seq x y z
N MET A 1 9.67 -41.95 -40.26
CA MET A 1 10.71 -40.98 -39.83
C MET A 1 9.99 -39.72 -39.35
N ASN A 2 10.16 -39.44 -38.05
CA ASN A 2 9.89 -38.22 -37.29
C ASN A 2 8.49 -37.58 -37.37
N SER A 3 7.58 -38.12 -36.54
CA SER A 3 6.58 -37.30 -35.85
C SER A 3 7.28 -36.50 -34.75
N HIS A 4 7.34 -35.17 -34.91
CA HIS A 4 7.74 -34.27 -33.84
C HIS A 4 6.77 -34.41 -32.65
N GLN A 5 7.25 -35.02 -31.57
CA GLN A 5 6.73 -34.79 -30.23
C GLN A 5 6.95 -33.31 -29.91
N ILE A 6 5.89 -32.52 -30.00
CA ILE A 6 5.82 -31.24 -29.30
C ILE A 6 5.69 -31.62 -27.82
N ASN A 7 6.81 -31.54 -27.12
CA ASN A 7 6.87 -31.71 -25.68
C ASN A 7 6.24 -30.45 -25.07
N ASP A 8 4.97 -30.54 -24.68
CA ASP A 8 4.27 -29.51 -23.93
C ASP A 8 4.89 -29.50 -22.52
N TYR A 9 6.00 -28.75 -22.35
CA TYR A 9 6.60 -28.56 -21.04
C TYR A 9 5.61 -27.77 -20.19
N ALA A 10 5.00 -28.43 -19.20
CA ALA A 10 4.18 -27.75 -18.21
C ALA A 10 5.02 -26.66 -17.54
N VAL A 11 4.65 -25.40 -17.79
CA VAL A 11 5.30 -24.22 -17.19
C VAL A 11 5.21 -24.34 -15.67
N SER A 12 6.33 -24.21 -14.97
CA SER A 12 6.36 -24.27 -13.51
C SER A 12 5.65 -23.07 -12.87
N ARG A 13 5.25 -23.20 -11.59
CA ARG A 13 4.59 -22.10 -10.87
C ARG A 13 5.50 -20.89 -10.74
N PHE A 14 6.79 -21.12 -10.48
CA PHE A 14 7.79 -20.05 -10.44
C PHE A 14 7.95 -19.36 -11.79
N GLU A 15 8.04 -20.09 -12.91
CA GLU A 15 8.11 -19.49 -14.25
C GLU A 15 6.88 -18.62 -14.56
N SER A 16 5.69 -19.04 -14.13
CA SER A 16 4.46 -18.24 -14.25
C SER A 16 4.57 -16.90 -13.51
N ILE A 17 5.16 -16.90 -12.31
CA ILE A 17 5.45 -15.66 -11.55
C ILE A 17 6.53 -14.83 -12.27
N GLN A 18 7.57 -15.47 -12.82
CA GLN A 18 8.63 -14.75 -13.54
C GLN A 18 8.09 -14.00 -14.76
N VAL A 19 7.13 -14.56 -15.50
CA VAL A 19 6.47 -13.86 -16.61
C VAL A 19 5.78 -12.57 -16.14
N LEU A 20 5.10 -12.62 -15.00
CA LEU A 20 4.42 -11.45 -14.42
C LEU A 20 5.40 -10.38 -13.95
N VAL A 21 6.49 -10.79 -13.28
CA VAL A 21 7.56 -9.88 -12.87
C VAL A 21 8.29 -9.29 -14.08
N HIS A 22 8.49 -10.07 -15.15
CA HIS A 22 9.06 -9.55 -16.39
C HIS A 22 8.16 -8.49 -17.01
N GLY A 23 6.85 -8.72 -17.06
CA GLY A 23 5.88 -7.73 -17.53
C GLY A 23 5.93 -6.42 -16.71
N LEU A 24 6.02 -6.53 -15.37
CA LEU A 24 6.23 -5.39 -14.49
C LEU A 24 7.51 -4.63 -14.85
N LEU A 25 8.64 -5.32 -14.89
CA LEU A 25 9.94 -4.71 -15.18
C LEU A 25 9.93 -4.04 -16.57
N GLN A 26 9.29 -4.64 -17.57
CA GLN A 26 9.21 -4.04 -18.90
C GLN A 26 8.41 -2.74 -18.94
N SER A 27 7.43 -2.59 -18.05
CA SER A 27 6.62 -1.36 -17.94
C SER A 27 7.36 -0.18 -17.28
N MET A 28 8.55 -0.39 -16.72
CA MET A 28 9.36 0.69 -16.16
C MET A 28 10.05 1.51 -17.25
N ASP A 29 9.97 2.85 -17.14
CA ASP A 29 10.50 3.79 -18.13
C ASP A 29 12.04 3.81 -18.18
N SER A 30 12.69 3.80 -17.01
CA SER A 30 14.15 3.90 -16.93
C SER A 30 14.82 2.53 -17.06
N SER A 31 15.70 2.37 -18.06
CA SER A 31 16.50 1.15 -18.25
C SER A 31 17.41 0.84 -17.06
N VAL A 32 18.00 1.86 -16.43
CA VAL A 32 18.88 1.69 -15.26
C VAL A 32 18.08 1.17 -14.07
N GLN A 33 17.02 1.87 -13.68
CA GLN A 33 16.08 1.41 -12.64
C GLN A 33 15.51 0.00 -12.92
N LYS A 34 15.20 -0.32 -14.18
CA LYS A 34 14.74 -1.66 -14.58
C LYS A 34 15.80 -2.74 -14.31
N GLN A 35 17.05 -2.48 -14.67
CA GLN A 35 18.16 -3.39 -14.40
C GLN A 35 18.41 -3.55 -12.90
N ASP A 36 18.43 -2.45 -12.15
CA ASP A 36 18.62 -2.46 -10.69
C ASP A 36 17.48 -3.23 -9.99
N ALA A 37 16.23 -3.02 -10.42
CA ALA A 37 15.07 -3.75 -9.94
C ALA A 37 15.19 -5.25 -10.21
N ALA A 38 15.58 -5.65 -11.42
CA ALA A 38 15.76 -7.05 -11.77
C ALA A 38 16.85 -7.71 -10.91
N VAL A 39 18.00 -7.07 -10.75
CA VAL A 39 19.10 -7.57 -9.92
C VAL A 39 18.65 -7.72 -8.46
N ARG A 40 17.88 -6.75 -7.94
CA ARG A 40 17.37 -6.82 -6.57
C ARG A 40 16.37 -7.96 -6.39
N LEU A 41 15.31 -7.99 -7.18
CA LEU A 41 14.22 -8.96 -7.02
C LEU A 41 14.70 -10.41 -7.20
N TYR A 42 15.47 -10.68 -8.26
CA TYR A 42 16.00 -12.02 -8.49
C TYR A 42 17.12 -12.39 -7.52
N GLY A 43 17.91 -11.41 -7.06
CA GLY A 43 18.89 -11.62 -6.00
C GLY A 43 18.24 -12.06 -4.69
N VAL A 44 17.19 -11.36 -4.25
CA VAL A 44 16.43 -11.72 -3.03
C VAL A 44 15.78 -13.09 -3.21
N SER A 45 15.17 -13.36 -4.37
CA SER A 45 14.58 -14.67 -4.68
C SER A 45 15.59 -15.81 -4.56
N ALA A 46 16.80 -15.66 -5.12
CA ALA A 46 17.85 -16.68 -5.04
C ALA A 46 18.34 -16.92 -3.61
N PHE A 47 18.61 -15.86 -2.85
CA PHE A 47 19.00 -15.99 -1.43
C PHE A 47 17.87 -16.60 -0.60
N ALA A 48 16.61 -16.21 -0.82
CA ALA A 48 15.46 -16.77 -0.12
C ALA A 48 15.30 -18.27 -0.39
N SER A 49 15.43 -18.69 -1.65
CA SER A 49 15.41 -20.11 -2.04
C SER A 49 16.50 -20.91 -1.33
N MET A 50 17.74 -20.39 -1.32
CA MET A 50 18.88 -21.02 -0.67
C MET A 50 18.68 -21.14 0.85
N LEU A 51 18.29 -20.05 1.51
CA LEU A 51 18.07 -20.01 2.96
C LEU A 51 16.92 -20.94 3.37
N ALA A 52 15.80 -20.92 2.64
CA ALA A 52 14.68 -21.82 2.87
C ALA A 52 15.13 -23.29 2.80
N ARG A 53 15.93 -23.65 1.80
CA ARG A 53 16.46 -25.01 1.67
C ARG A 53 17.32 -25.41 2.87
N LYS A 54 18.21 -24.51 3.32
CA LYS A 54 19.07 -24.74 4.48
C LYS A 54 18.28 -24.89 5.78
N ARG A 55 17.16 -24.17 5.89
CA ARG A 55 16.27 -24.16 7.07
C ARG A 55 15.16 -25.21 7.03
N GLY A 56 15.15 -26.10 6.02
CA GLY A 56 14.15 -27.17 5.89
C GLY A 56 12.75 -26.68 5.47
N LEU A 57 12.67 -25.51 4.84
CA LEU A 57 11.44 -24.92 4.28
C LEU A 57 11.34 -25.19 2.77
N GLN A 58 10.18 -24.94 2.18
CA GLN A 58 9.98 -25.08 0.73
C GLN A 58 10.63 -23.91 -0.01
N SER A 59 11.68 -24.21 -0.77
CA SER A 59 12.47 -23.21 -1.49
C SER A 59 11.66 -22.42 -2.51
N GLU A 60 10.69 -23.05 -3.18
CA GLU A 60 9.87 -22.41 -4.20
C GLU A 60 9.02 -21.27 -3.63
N LEU A 61 8.33 -21.48 -2.50
CA LEU A 61 7.50 -20.43 -1.87
C LEU A 61 8.35 -19.23 -1.41
N ALA A 62 9.53 -19.50 -0.85
CA ALA A 62 10.47 -18.46 -0.46
C ALA A 62 11.02 -17.69 -1.68
N ALA A 63 11.31 -18.38 -2.79
CA ALA A 63 11.75 -17.75 -4.03
C ALA A 63 10.66 -16.83 -4.61
N ILE A 64 9.39 -17.26 -4.56
CA ILE A 64 8.23 -16.49 -5.04
C ILE A 64 8.02 -15.25 -4.16
N ALA A 65 7.98 -15.40 -2.84
CA ALA A 65 7.87 -14.26 -1.93
C ALA A 65 9.05 -13.27 -2.14
N GLY A 66 10.27 -13.81 -2.32
CA GLY A 66 11.47 -13.01 -2.58
C GLY A 66 11.41 -12.21 -3.88
N VAL A 67 10.85 -12.75 -4.97
CA VAL A 67 10.74 -11.98 -6.23
C VAL A 67 9.58 -10.97 -6.23
N LEU A 68 8.60 -11.14 -5.33
CA LEU A 68 7.38 -10.31 -5.24
C LEU A 68 7.38 -9.28 -4.10
N HIS A 69 8.34 -9.33 -3.17
CA HIS A 69 8.30 -8.54 -1.92
C HIS A 69 8.13 -7.01 -2.09
N HIS A 70 8.68 -6.44 -3.16
CA HIS A 70 8.56 -5.01 -3.49
C HIS A 70 7.73 -4.75 -4.76
N TYR A 71 6.81 -5.66 -5.11
CA TYR A 71 6.01 -5.53 -6.34
C TYR A 71 5.30 -4.18 -6.45
N TYR A 72 4.71 -3.70 -5.34
CA TYR A 72 3.99 -2.42 -5.33
C TYR A 72 4.90 -1.24 -5.66
N PHE A 73 6.05 -1.16 -4.99
CA PHE A 73 7.02 -0.07 -5.20
C PHE A 73 7.46 0.01 -6.67
N TYR A 74 7.84 -1.11 -7.27
CA TYR A 74 8.27 -1.12 -8.67
C TYR A 74 7.13 -0.84 -9.66
N LYS A 75 5.88 -1.02 -9.25
CA LYS A 75 4.70 -0.75 -10.07
C LYS A 75 4.24 0.71 -9.98
N THR A 76 4.39 1.36 -8.82
CA THR A 76 3.78 2.67 -8.52
C THR A 76 4.79 3.76 -8.22
N GLY A 77 6.03 3.41 -7.87
CA GLY A 77 7.05 4.32 -7.36
C GLY A 77 6.82 4.79 -5.92
N VAL A 78 5.85 4.22 -5.21
CA VAL A 78 5.48 4.61 -3.83
C VAL A 78 6.23 3.75 -2.81
N GLU A 79 7.00 4.39 -1.93
CA GLU A 79 7.87 3.72 -0.95
C GLU A 79 7.18 3.41 0.37
N GLU A 80 6.13 4.14 0.74
CA GLU A 80 5.50 3.96 2.05
C GLU A 80 4.71 2.66 2.15
N PHE A 81 4.73 2.08 3.36
CA PHE A 81 4.09 0.80 3.68
C PHE A 81 4.45 -0.31 2.69
N PRO A 82 5.75 -0.59 2.47
CA PRO A 82 6.21 -1.48 1.40
C PRO A 82 5.64 -2.89 1.51
N GLY A 83 5.53 -3.42 2.73
CA GLY A 83 4.93 -4.72 3.01
C GLY A 83 3.41 -4.75 2.76
N PRO A 84 2.60 -3.96 3.49
CA PRO A 84 1.15 -3.91 3.31
C PRO A 84 0.72 -3.67 1.86
N ASN A 85 1.33 -2.70 1.18
CA ASN A 85 0.94 -2.36 -0.18
C ASN A 85 1.40 -3.44 -1.19
N SER A 86 2.56 -4.07 -1.00
CA SER A 86 3.01 -5.16 -1.88
C SER A 86 2.17 -6.42 -1.70
N LEU A 87 1.78 -6.78 -0.47
CA LEU A 87 0.82 -7.87 -0.24
C LEU A 87 -0.48 -7.59 -1.02
N GLU A 88 -1.03 -6.39 -0.89
CA GLU A 88 -2.32 -6.07 -1.53
C GLU A 88 -2.27 -6.02 -3.04
N ALA A 89 -1.13 -5.64 -3.61
CA ALA A 89 -0.89 -5.69 -5.05
C ALA A 89 -0.77 -7.13 -5.57
N VAL A 90 -0.13 -8.00 -4.78
CA VAL A 90 0.20 -9.38 -5.18
C VAL A 90 -0.94 -10.37 -4.93
N ARG A 91 -1.77 -10.14 -3.90
CA ARG A 91 -2.88 -11.03 -3.53
C ARG A 91 -3.79 -11.43 -4.71
N PRO A 92 -4.39 -10.50 -5.49
CA PRO A 92 -5.25 -10.88 -6.60
C PRO A 92 -4.50 -11.66 -7.68
N MET A 93 -3.23 -11.30 -7.95
CA MET A 93 -2.39 -11.99 -8.92
C MET A 93 -2.20 -13.47 -8.57
N ILE A 94 -1.78 -13.77 -7.34
CA ILE A 94 -1.53 -15.16 -6.93
C ILE A 94 -2.84 -15.96 -6.86
N ARG A 95 -3.92 -15.35 -6.36
CA ARG A 95 -5.25 -15.96 -6.31
C ARG A 95 -5.74 -16.36 -7.71
N ASP A 96 -5.63 -15.45 -8.67
CA ASP A 96 -6.20 -15.62 -10.01
C ASP A 96 -5.40 -16.60 -10.87
N LEU A 97 -4.11 -16.81 -10.57
CA LEU A 97 -3.29 -17.86 -11.17
C LEU A 97 -3.82 -19.28 -10.86
N LYS A 98 -4.47 -19.47 -9.70
CA LYS A 98 -4.98 -20.78 -9.23
C LYS A 98 -3.91 -21.88 -9.20
N LEU A 99 -2.65 -21.51 -8.99
CA LEU A 99 -1.50 -22.43 -8.92
C LEU A 99 -1.08 -22.79 -7.48
N PHE A 100 -1.66 -22.12 -6.49
CA PHE A 100 -1.26 -22.20 -5.09
C PHE A 100 -2.46 -22.54 -4.19
N SER A 101 -2.25 -23.39 -3.20
CA SER A 101 -3.24 -23.62 -2.13
C SER A 101 -3.44 -22.36 -1.28
N GLN A 102 -4.53 -22.29 -0.51
CA GLN A 102 -4.76 -21.17 0.42
C GLN A 102 -3.62 -21.02 1.44
N GLU A 103 -3.06 -22.13 1.92
CA GLU A 103 -1.93 -22.14 2.86
C GLU A 103 -0.64 -21.60 2.21
N GLU A 104 -0.37 -22.00 0.96
CA GLU A 104 0.77 -21.48 0.20
C GLU A 104 0.61 -19.99 -0.08
N GLN A 105 -0.60 -19.54 -0.44
CA GLN A 105 -0.92 -18.12 -0.63
C GLN A 105 -0.70 -17.32 0.65
N ALA A 106 -1.25 -17.76 1.78
CA ALA A 106 -1.06 -17.11 3.06
C ALA A 106 0.43 -17.04 3.46
N THR A 107 1.19 -18.11 3.20
CA THR A 107 2.64 -18.15 3.44
C THR A 107 3.39 -17.10 2.63
N ILE A 108 3.14 -17.03 1.31
CA ILE A 108 3.79 -16.05 0.43
C ILE A 108 3.40 -14.63 0.82
N LEU A 109 2.11 -14.37 1.02
CA LEU A 109 1.59 -13.04 1.30
C LEU A 109 2.05 -12.55 2.68
N SER A 110 2.03 -13.40 3.71
CA SER A 110 2.53 -13.05 5.05
C SER A 110 4.03 -12.71 5.01
N ALA A 111 4.84 -13.50 4.29
CA ALA A 111 6.25 -13.21 4.08
C ALA A 111 6.48 -11.85 3.38
N ILE A 112 5.64 -11.50 2.41
CA ILE A 112 5.66 -10.17 1.75
C ILE A 112 5.21 -9.07 2.72
N TYR A 113 4.19 -9.28 3.56
CA TYR A 113 3.69 -8.24 4.46
C TYR A 113 4.74 -7.82 5.49
N TYR A 114 5.39 -8.79 6.13
CA TYR A 114 6.34 -8.52 7.21
C TYR A 114 7.79 -8.33 6.73
N HIS A 115 8.05 -8.30 5.42
CA HIS A 115 9.43 -8.29 4.89
C HIS A 115 10.24 -7.06 5.32
N ASP A 116 9.58 -5.96 5.71
CA ASP A 116 10.23 -4.72 6.15
C ASP A 116 10.23 -4.55 7.68
N ASP A 117 9.43 -5.32 8.42
CA ASP A 117 9.38 -5.23 9.88
C ASP A 117 10.62 -5.89 10.53
N ARG A 118 11.56 -5.03 10.95
CA ARG A 118 12.80 -5.42 11.65
C ARG A 118 12.65 -5.44 13.17
N HIS A 119 11.54 -4.95 13.73
CA HIS A 119 11.34 -4.80 15.17
C HIS A 119 10.92 -6.11 15.84
N GLN A 120 10.24 -6.99 15.10
CA GLN A 120 9.74 -8.25 15.63
C GLN A 120 10.19 -9.46 14.80
N ARG A 121 10.39 -10.58 15.49
CA ARG A 121 10.56 -11.88 14.85
C ARG A 121 9.20 -12.47 14.50
N HIS A 122 9.06 -12.92 13.26
CA HIS A 122 7.83 -13.48 12.70
C HIS A 122 8.01 -14.97 12.36
N GLY A 123 7.17 -15.50 11.47
CA GLY A 123 7.24 -16.87 11.01
C GLY A 123 8.48 -17.19 10.20
N ALA A 124 8.64 -18.48 9.87
CA ALA A 124 9.88 -18.99 9.28
C ALA A 124 10.16 -18.40 7.89
N TYR A 125 9.13 -18.15 7.08
CA TYR A 125 9.29 -17.56 5.74
C TYR A 125 9.55 -16.06 5.81
N GLU A 126 8.89 -15.33 6.71
CA GLU A 126 9.11 -13.92 6.97
C GLU A 126 10.58 -13.66 7.33
N GLU A 127 11.14 -14.48 8.23
CA GLU A 127 12.54 -14.36 8.62
C GLU A 127 13.49 -14.75 7.48
N VAL A 128 13.14 -15.74 6.64
CA VAL A 128 13.90 -16.04 5.41
C VAL A 128 13.95 -14.85 4.46
N ILE A 129 12.82 -14.18 4.22
CA ILE A 129 12.77 -13.03 3.31
C ILE A 129 13.57 -11.84 3.85
N LYS A 130 13.45 -11.53 5.14
CA LYS A 130 14.24 -10.46 5.78
C LYS A 130 15.74 -10.72 5.64
N ASP A 131 16.17 -11.96 5.89
CA ASP A 131 17.58 -12.33 5.79
C ASP A 131 18.07 -12.32 4.33
N ALA A 132 17.24 -12.77 3.39
CA ALA A 132 17.54 -12.72 1.96
C ALA A 132 17.72 -11.29 1.43
N ILE A 133 16.88 -10.35 1.90
CA ILE A 133 17.01 -8.91 1.56
C ILE A 133 18.34 -8.36 2.06
N VAL A 134 18.71 -8.66 3.31
CA VAL A 134 19.96 -8.19 3.92
C VAL A 134 21.18 -8.78 3.21
N LEU A 135 21.16 -10.08 2.89
CA LEU A 135 22.21 -10.71 2.09
C LEU A 135 22.32 -10.10 0.70
N GLN A 136 21.19 -9.89 0.02
CA GLN A 136 21.17 -9.32 -1.32
C GLN A 136 21.82 -7.93 -1.34
N LYS A 137 21.45 -7.07 -0.38
CA LYS A 137 22.04 -5.74 -0.23
C LYS A 137 23.55 -5.81 0.04
N TYR A 138 23.96 -6.70 0.95
CA TYR A 138 25.35 -6.91 1.33
C TYR A 138 26.23 -7.35 0.15
N PHE A 139 25.77 -8.35 -0.62
CA PHE A 139 26.55 -8.89 -1.76
C PHE A 139 26.48 -8.02 -3.01
N GLN A 140 25.41 -7.24 -3.21
CA GLN A 140 25.30 -6.34 -4.35
C GLN A 140 26.20 -5.11 -4.21
N THR A 141 26.47 -4.63 -2.99
CA THR A 141 27.28 -3.42 -2.76
C THR A 141 28.48 -3.74 -1.85
N PRO A 142 29.55 -4.37 -2.39
CA PRO A 142 30.75 -4.64 -1.63
C PRO A 142 31.30 -3.36 -1.02
N ASN A 143 31.58 -3.36 0.29
CA ASN A 143 32.09 -2.23 1.08
C ASN A 143 31.08 -1.13 1.46
N SER A 144 29.77 -1.30 1.21
CA SER A 144 28.77 -0.36 1.78
C SER A 144 28.59 -0.58 3.27
N GLN A 145 28.46 0.50 4.04
CA GLN A 145 28.08 0.41 5.45
C GLN A 145 26.68 -0.21 5.56
N VAL A 146 26.59 -1.29 6.34
CA VAL A 146 25.33 -1.95 6.66
C VAL A 146 24.58 -1.08 7.66
N ASP A 147 23.28 -0.88 7.44
CA ASP A 147 22.42 -0.17 8.39
C ASP A 147 22.55 -0.83 9.77
N SER A 148 22.66 -0.05 10.84
CA SER A 148 22.76 -0.58 12.20
C SER A 148 21.61 -1.53 12.52
N ARG A 149 20.43 -1.29 11.95
CA ARG A 149 19.23 -2.15 12.07
C ARG A 149 19.40 -3.53 11.45
N ASP A 150 20.21 -3.67 10.39
CA ASP A 150 20.44 -4.93 9.68
C ASP A 150 21.70 -5.66 10.16
N SER A 151 22.59 -4.99 10.89
CA SER A 151 23.92 -5.50 11.29
C SER A 151 23.86 -6.84 12.04
N HIS A 152 23.05 -6.93 13.08
CA HIS A 152 22.88 -8.16 13.87
C HIS A 152 22.27 -9.29 13.03
N ARG A 153 21.28 -8.96 12.19
CA ARG A 153 20.64 -9.94 11.29
C ARG A 153 21.64 -10.47 10.26
N LEU A 154 22.43 -9.58 9.65
CA LEU A 154 23.50 -9.94 8.72
C LEU A 154 24.53 -10.87 9.39
N GLN A 155 24.97 -10.53 10.60
CA GLN A 155 25.93 -11.34 11.36
C GLN A 155 25.40 -12.75 11.60
N GLN A 156 24.13 -12.89 12.00
CA GLN A 156 23.48 -14.18 12.23
C GLN A 156 23.44 -15.02 10.95
N VAL A 157 23.00 -14.44 9.82
CA VAL A 157 22.87 -15.20 8.57
C VAL A 157 24.24 -15.52 7.94
N LEU A 158 25.24 -14.64 8.03
CA LEU A 158 26.60 -14.96 7.56
C LEU A 158 27.24 -16.06 8.42
N GLY A 159 27.03 -16.04 9.74
CA GLY A 159 27.46 -17.11 10.65
C GLY A 159 26.76 -18.44 10.33
N GLU A 160 25.45 -18.42 10.09
CA GLU A 160 24.68 -19.59 9.63
C GLU A 160 25.26 -20.18 8.33
N LEU A 161 25.71 -19.33 7.39
CA LEU A 161 26.30 -19.71 6.11
C LEU A 161 27.81 -20.01 6.18
N ALA A 162 28.43 -19.88 7.35
CA ALA A 162 29.88 -20.01 7.54
C ALA A 162 30.71 -19.09 6.61
N ILE A 163 30.18 -17.91 6.30
CA ILE A 163 30.86 -16.89 5.50
C ILE A 163 31.68 -16.02 6.44
N PRO A 164 33.01 -15.93 6.26
CA PRO A 164 33.84 -15.03 7.05
C PRO A 164 33.38 -13.59 6.87
N TYR A 165 33.23 -12.85 7.97
CA TYR A 165 32.95 -11.42 7.93
C TYR A 165 33.91 -10.69 8.86
N SER A 166 34.45 -9.58 8.37
CA SER A 166 35.24 -8.64 9.17
C SER A 166 34.45 -7.33 9.19
N TYR A 167 33.75 -7.05 10.28
CA TYR A 167 33.14 -5.74 10.50
C TYR A 167 33.61 -5.19 11.84
N GLU A 168 34.18 -3.99 11.79
CA GLU A 168 34.19 -3.08 12.92
C GLU A 168 32.78 -2.49 13.00
N THR A 169 32.06 -2.76 14.10
CA THR A 169 30.82 -2.04 14.40
C THR A 169 31.16 -0.56 14.50
N PRO A 170 30.57 0.32 13.68
CA PRO A 170 30.66 1.75 13.94
C PRO A 170 29.99 2.00 15.29
N HIS A 171 30.78 2.37 16.31
CA HIS A 171 30.25 2.98 17.52
C HIS A 171 29.72 4.38 17.17
N ASN A 172 28.54 4.44 16.55
CA ASN A 172 27.84 5.70 16.38
C ASN A 172 26.84 5.85 17.52
N ASN A 173 27.36 6.34 18.65
CA ASN A 173 26.59 7.22 19.53
C ASN A 173 26.39 8.55 18.79
N THR A 174 25.38 8.60 17.93
CA THR A 174 24.81 9.87 17.47
C THR A 174 23.31 9.72 17.39
N SER A 175 22.68 9.87 18.55
CA SER A 175 21.34 10.45 18.63
C SER A 175 21.42 11.88 18.12
N THR A 176 21.41 12.04 16.79
CA THR A 176 20.98 13.31 16.20
C THR A 176 19.47 13.36 16.35
N GLU A 177 19.01 13.81 17.52
CA GLU A 177 17.71 14.45 17.62
C GLU A 177 17.76 15.68 16.71
N PHE A 178 17.17 15.54 15.53
CA PHE A 178 16.75 16.71 14.77
C PHE A 178 15.87 17.56 15.69
N PRO A 179 16.08 18.88 15.76
CA PRO A 179 15.17 19.71 16.50
C PRO A 179 13.78 19.50 15.90
N LYS A 180 12.86 18.94 16.69
CA LYS A 180 11.43 19.00 16.42
C LYS A 180 11.03 20.47 16.56
N THR A 181 11.32 21.26 15.54
CA THR A 181 10.57 22.47 15.28
C THR A 181 9.18 22.01 14.89
N SER A 182 8.33 21.80 15.89
CA SER A 182 6.90 21.62 15.70
C SER A 182 6.33 22.94 15.17
N ASN A 183 6.55 23.22 13.90
CA ASN A 183 5.56 23.97 13.15
C ASN A 183 4.35 23.05 13.14
N PHE A 184 3.46 23.26 14.12
CA PHE A 184 2.20 22.53 14.24
C PHE A 184 1.42 22.83 12.97
N THR A 185 1.62 21.96 11.98
CA THR A 185 1.01 22.13 10.67
C THR A 185 -0.33 21.45 10.78
N ASP A 186 -1.39 22.24 10.72
CA ASP A 186 -2.76 21.73 10.79
C ASP A 186 -3.04 20.90 9.54
N LYS A 187 -2.82 19.58 9.63
CA LYS A 187 -2.97 18.65 8.51
C LYS A 187 -4.42 18.61 8.01
N ARG A 188 -5.42 18.80 8.89
CA ARG A 188 -6.83 18.90 8.51
C ARG A 188 -7.08 20.16 7.68
N GLN A 189 -6.51 21.30 8.07
CA GLN A 189 -6.57 22.51 7.25
C GLN A 189 -5.90 22.29 5.89
N MET A 190 -4.70 21.69 5.86
CA MET A 190 -4.02 21.33 4.61
C MET A 190 -4.86 20.40 3.74
N LEU A 191 -5.50 19.39 4.33
CA LEU A 191 -6.40 18.46 3.62
C LEU A 191 -7.51 19.22 2.90
N ALA A 192 -8.17 20.15 3.58
CA ALA A 192 -9.20 20.97 2.96
C ALA A 192 -8.65 21.88 1.86
N ASP A 193 -7.52 22.54 2.08
CA ASP A 193 -6.90 23.44 1.09
C ASP A 193 -6.47 22.68 -0.18
N ILE A 194 -5.88 21.49 -0.02
CA ILE A 194 -5.49 20.61 -1.12
C ILE A 194 -6.74 20.13 -1.86
N ALA A 195 -7.76 19.66 -1.14
CA ALA A 195 -8.98 19.16 -1.74
C ALA A 195 -9.72 20.26 -2.51
N GLU A 196 -9.83 21.47 -1.95
CA GLU A 196 -10.43 22.64 -2.61
C GLU A 196 -9.68 23.02 -3.89
N SER A 197 -8.35 23.07 -3.82
CA SER A 197 -7.49 23.37 -4.97
C SER A 197 -7.62 22.34 -6.09
N LEU A 198 -7.57 21.04 -5.77
CA LEU A 198 -7.67 19.97 -6.76
C LEU A 198 -9.08 19.82 -7.32
N ALA A 199 -10.11 19.96 -6.49
CA ALA A 199 -11.50 19.89 -6.94
C ALA A 199 -11.87 21.10 -7.80
N GLY A 200 -11.28 22.27 -7.55
CA GLY A 200 -11.45 23.47 -8.37
C GLY A 200 -10.81 23.38 -9.76
N GLN A 201 -9.94 22.41 -10.02
CA GLN A 201 -9.28 22.22 -11.32
C GLN A 201 -10.14 21.48 -12.35
N ASN A 202 -11.33 21.00 -11.97
CA ASN A 202 -12.23 20.25 -12.85
C ASN A 202 -11.53 19.03 -13.49
N ILE A 203 -10.87 18.23 -12.65
CA ILE A 203 -10.14 17.02 -13.05
C ILE A 203 -11.13 16.07 -13.70
N ILE A 204 -10.87 15.63 -14.92
CA ILE A 204 -11.74 14.71 -15.64
C ILE A 204 -11.26 13.28 -15.38
N GLY A 205 -12.16 12.38 -14.97
CA GLY A 205 -11.85 10.99 -14.66
C GLY A 205 -11.54 10.11 -15.88
N VAL A 206 -10.54 10.51 -16.68
CA VAL A 206 -10.07 9.81 -17.87
C VAL A 206 -8.54 9.74 -17.90
N PRO A 207 -7.93 8.70 -18.48
CA PRO A 207 -6.47 8.54 -18.51
C PRO A 207 -5.72 9.71 -19.13
N GLY A 208 -6.37 10.53 -19.96
CA GLY A 208 -5.77 11.74 -20.55
C GLY A 208 -5.44 12.83 -19.52
N ASP A 209 -6.19 12.91 -18.42
CA ASP A 209 -5.98 13.90 -17.36
C ASP A 209 -4.82 13.51 -16.46
N LYS A 210 -3.86 14.43 -16.26
CA LYS A 210 -2.66 14.18 -15.45
C LYS A 210 -3.00 13.96 -13.97
N TYR A 211 -3.89 14.77 -13.40
CA TYR A 211 -4.23 14.66 -11.98
C TYR A 211 -5.01 13.39 -11.70
N TYR A 212 -5.88 12.99 -12.62
CA TYR A 212 -6.54 11.69 -12.51
C TYR A 212 -5.53 10.54 -12.50
N ARG A 213 -4.50 10.57 -13.35
CA ARG A 213 -3.41 9.57 -13.29
C ARG A 213 -2.66 9.59 -11.96
N GLU A 214 -2.35 10.77 -11.44
CA GLU A 214 -1.67 10.92 -10.14
C GLU A 214 -2.51 10.40 -8.96
N ILE A 215 -3.84 10.52 -9.03
CA ILE A 215 -4.75 9.95 -8.05
C ILE A 215 -4.74 8.42 -8.18
N CYS A 216 -4.96 7.89 -9.38
CA CYS A 216 -5.07 6.45 -9.62
C CYS A 216 -3.77 5.67 -9.37
N LYS A 217 -2.60 6.31 -9.40
CA LYS A 217 -1.29 5.63 -9.32
C LYS A 217 -1.11 4.74 -8.08
N TYR A 218 -1.85 5.00 -7.00
CA TYR A 218 -1.76 4.23 -5.78
C TYR A 218 -2.39 2.83 -5.89
N TRP A 219 -3.24 2.59 -6.89
CA TRP A 219 -3.86 1.28 -7.11
C TRP A 219 -3.23 0.63 -8.35
N PRO A 220 -2.43 -0.44 -8.16
CA PRO A 220 -1.57 -1.00 -9.21
C PRO A 220 -2.32 -1.88 -10.24
N ASP A 221 -3.65 -1.90 -10.17
CA ASP A 221 -4.52 -2.73 -11.00
C ASP A 221 -4.40 -2.36 -12.49
N THR A 222 -4.33 -3.36 -13.37
CA THR A 222 -4.13 -3.15 -14.82
C THR A 222 -5.20 -2.26 -15.46
N ASN A 223 -6.45 -2.39 -14.98
CA ASN A 223 -7.61 -1.66 -15.51
C ASN A 223 -8.06 -0.53 -14.58
N ILE A 224 -7.20 -0.03 -13.68
CA ILE A 224 -7.59 0.93 -12.64
C ILE A 224 -8.43 2.10 -13.16
N TYR A 225 -8.04 2.70 -14.30
CA TYR A 225 -8.76 3.84 -14.87
C TYR A 225 -10.19 3.51 -15.34
N GLN A 226 -10.48 2.24 -15.64
CA GLN A 226 -11.81 1.76 -15.99
C GLN A 226 -12.57 1.34 -14.73
N ASP A 227 -11.90 0.64 -13.82
CA ASP A 227 -12.48 0.04 -12.62
C ASP A 227 -13.05 1.09 -11.65
N ILE A 228 -12.38 2.25 -11.53
CA ILE A 228 -12.83 3.36 -10.67
C ILE A 228 -13.44 4.53 -11.45
N ARG A 229 -13.76 4.34 -12.74
CA ARG A 229 -14.42 5.37 -13.54
C ARG A 229 -15.79 5.68 -12.94
N ALA A 230 -16.10 6.96 -12.75
CA ALA A 230 -17.32 7.42 -12.09
C ALA A 230 -17.53 6.87 -10.65
N SER A 231 -16.46 6.40 -9.98
CA SER A 231 -16.49 5.95 -8.58
C SER A 231 -15.19 6.29 -7.81
N TRP A 232 -14.43 7.28 -8.30
CA TRP A 232 -13.11 7.65 -7.78
C TRP A 232 -13.13 8.68 -6.65
N CYS A 233 -14.29 8.94 -6.01
CA CYS A 233 -14.42 9.89 -4.91
C CYS A 233 -13.53 9.52 -3.70
N ALA A 234 -13.52 8.26 -3.29
CA ALA A 234 -12.65 7.79 -2.20
C ALA A 234 -11.17 7.78 -2.60
N ALA A 235 -10.85 7.50 -3.87
CA ALA A 235 -9.49 7.62 -4.37
C ALA A 235 -8.97 9.07 -4.33
N PHE A 236 -9.83 10.04 -4.68
CA PHE A 236 -9.55 11.47 -4.54
C PHE A 236 -9.29 11.87 -3.08
N VAL A 237 -10.14 11.44 -2.14
CA VAL A 237 -9.97 11.72 -0.70
C VAL A 237 -8.67 11.09 -0.18
N TYR A 238 -8.36 9.85 -0.57
CA TYR A 238 -7.08 9.20 -0.24
C TYR A 238 -5.88 10.02 -0.71
N TYR A 239 -5.92 10.48 -1.97
CA TYR A 239 -4.86 11.34 -2.52
C TYR A 239 -4.69 12.61 -1.70
N CYS A 240 -5.79 13.31 -1.37
CA CYS A 240 -5.74 14.55 -0.58
C CYS A 240 -5.18 14.31 0.83
N CYS A 241 -5.64 13.25 1.52
CA CYS A 241 -5.12 12.84 2.83
C CYS A 241 -3.60 12.60 2.77
N ARG A 242 -3.14 11.87 1.75
CA ARG A 242 -1.72 11.61 1.56
C ARG A 242 -0.90 12.88 1.34
N GLN A 243 -1.37 13.80 0.49
CA GLN A 243 -0.70 15.09 0.27
C GLN A 243 -0.68 15.98 1.53
N ALA A 244 -1.70 15.86 2.39
CA ALA A 244 -1.78 16.56 3.67
C ALA A 244 -0.93 15.92 4.79
N GLY A 245 -0.25 14.79 4.52
CA GLY A 245 0.59 14.10 5.50
C GLY A 245 -0.15 13.07 6.37
N PHE A 246 -1.37 12.67 5.98
CA PHE A 246 -2.03 11.48 6.49
C PHE A 246 -1.68 10.28 5.60
N ALA A 247 -0.56 9.62 5.94
CA ALA A 247 -0.12 8.43 5.23
C ALA A 247 -0.88 7.19 5.74
N LEU A 248 -1.51 6.46 4.82
CA LEU A 248 -2.22 5.20 5.07
C LEU A 248 -1.82 4.16 4.00
N PRO A 249 -1.77 2.86 4.32
CA PRO A 249 -1.67 1.82 3.30
C PRO A 249 -2.90 1.84 2.37
N ILE A 250 -2.83 1.23 1.19
CA ILE A 250 -3.96 1.25 0.23
C ILE A 250 -5.17 0.42 0.69
N ARG A 251 -4.97 -0.46 1.68
CA ARG A 251 -5.97 -1.20 2.44
C ARG A 251 -5.52 -1.20 3.88
N TYR A 252 -6.42 -0.90 4.81
CA TYR A 252 -6.12 -1.08 6.23
C TYR A 252 -5.88 -2.57 6.53
N PRO A 253 -4.84 -2.95 7.29
CA PRO A 253 -4.65 -4.35 7.68
C PRO A 253 -5.91 -4.91 8.36
N ASN A 254 -6.30 -6.13 8.01
CA ASN A 254 -7.59 -6.75 8.38
C ASN A 254 -8.86 -6.11 7.81
N GLY A 255 -8.78 -4.96 7.12
CA GLY A 255 -9.93 -4.31 6.50
C GLY A 255 -10.48 -5.10 5.31
N ILE A 256 -11.76 -4.96 4.98
CA ILE A 256 -12.39 -5.74 3.90
C ILE A 256 -12.06 -5.13 2.53
N TYR A 257 -12.11 -3.81 2.43
CA TYR A 257 -11.99 -3.07 1.18
C TYR A 257 -10.74 -2.17 1.15
N ARG A 258 -10.25 -1.86 -0.05
CA ARG A 258 -9.19 -0.86 -0.26
C ARG A 258 -9.75 0.55 -0.05
N LEU A 259 -8.90 1.51 0.37
CA LEU A 259 -9.25 2.92 0.60
C LEU A 259 -9.57 3.72 -0.68
N ALA A 260 -9.67 3.06 -1.84
CA ALA A 260 -10.39 3.56 -3.01
C ALA A 260 -11.91 3.41 -2.91
N GLY A 261 -12.43 2.70 -1.90
CA GLY A 261 -13.86 2.52 -1.66
C GLY A 261 -14.31 3.23 -0.38
N VAL A 262 -15.48 3.86 -0.42
CA VAL A 262 -16.06 4.61 0.71
C VAL A 262 -16.26 3.74 1.95
N GLY A 263 -16.68 2.48 1.78
CA GLY A 263 -16.85 1.53 2.88
C GLY A 263 -15.56 1.29 3.69
N ALA A 264 -14.39 1.32 3.05
CA ALA A 264 -13.11 1.18 3.74
C ALA A 264 -12.82 2.36 4.68
N TRP A 265 -13.18 3.58 4.27
CA TRP A 265 -13.05 4.77 5.11
C TRP A 265 -13.97 4.72 6.32
N LEU A 266 -15.22 4.30 6.11
CA LEU A 266 -16.20 4.14 7.17
C LEU A 266 -15.74 3.08 8.18
N GLU A 267 -15.36 1.89 7.71
CA GLU A 267 -14.82 0.80 8.54
C GLU A 267 -13.61 1.28 9.35
N TRP A 268 -12.60 1.82 8.67
CA TRP A 268 -11.37 2.31 9.30
C TRP A 268 -11.63 3.38 10.37
N SER A 269 -12.57 4.30 10.12
CA SER A 269 -12.89 5.39 11.06
C SER A 269 -13.65 4.94 12.31
N GLN A 270 -14.19 3.72 12.32
CA GLN A 270 -14.98 3.16 13.42
C GLN A 270 -14.19 2.16 14.28
N LEU A 271 -12.94 1.86 13.91
CA LEU A 271 -12.10 0.94 14.67
C LEU A 271 -11.80 1.50 16.08
N PRO A 272 -11.63 0.64 17.10
CA PRO A 272 -11.34 1.08 18.46
C PRO A 272 -10.13 2.03 18.59
N GLU A 273 -9.10 1.82 17.78
CA GLU A 273 -7.85 2.59 17.77
C GLU A 273 -7.94 3.94 17.05
N THR A 274 -8.94 4.15 16.19
CA THR A 274 -9.15 5.42 15.47
C THR A 274 -10.34 6.17 16.04
N GLY A 275 -11.53 5.57 16.10
CA GLY A 275 -12.73 6.19 16.67
C GLY A 275 -13.06 7.57 16.07
N PHE A 276 -12.70 7.81 14.81
CA PHE A 276 -12.81 9.11 14.14
C PHE A 276 -14.19 9.39 13.56
N PHE A 277 -15.10 8.42 13.56
CA PHE A 277 -16.43 8.56 12.98
C PHE A 277 -17.44 9.21 13.95
N TYR A 278 -18.13 10.23 13.46
CA TYR A 278 -19.22 10.91 14.15
C TYR A 278 -20.48 10.84 13.28
N ARG A 279 -21.59 10.35 13.85
CA ARG A 279 -22.87 10.31 13.13
C ARG A 279 -23.38 11.72 12.87
N ASP A 280 -24.10 11.90 11.77
CA ASP A 280 -24.78 13.17 11.55
C ASP A 280 -25.76 13.48 12.69
N GLY A 281 -25.77 14.73 13.16
CA GLY A 281 -26.57 15.16 14.30
C GLY A 281 -26.14 14.62 15.67
N GLN A 282 -24.97 13.98 15.78
CA GLN A 282 -24.45 13.51 17.06
C GLN A 282 -24.23 14.69 18.02
N GLU A 283 -24.72 14.56 19.25
CA GLU A 283 -24.59 15.58 20.29
C GLU A 283 -23.11 15.89 20.57
N GLY A 284 -22.78 17.18 20.65
CA GLY A 284 -21.41 17.64 20.91
C GLY A 284 -20.46 17.60 19.71
N PHE A 285 -20.93 17.24 18.51
CA PHE A 285 -20.14 17.29 17.29
C PHE A 285 -20.67 18.33 16.31
N THR A 286 -19.80 19.19 15.80
CA THR A 286 -20.09 20.12 14.70
C THR A 286 -19.06 19.92 13.60
N PRO A 287 -19.46 19.63 12.35
CA PRO A 287 -18.53 19.45 11.25
C PRO A 287 -17.72 20.72 11.01
N GLU A 288 -16.44 20.52 10.73
CA GLU A 288 -15.46 21.58 10.52
C GLU A 288 -14.74 21.38 9.19
N ARG A 289 -14.08 22.44 8.73
CA ARG A 289 -13.17 22.34 7.59
C ARG A 289 -12.13 21.24 7.83
N GLY A 290 -11.89 20.42 6.81
CA GLY A 290 -10.95 19.31 6.88
C GLY A 290 -11.52 18.03 7.50
N ASP A 291 -12.78 18.02 7.96
CA ASP A 291 -13.48 16.75 8.16
C ASP A 291 -13.78 16.10 6.80
N ILE A 292 -13.95 14.79 6.79
CA ILE A 292 -14.39 14.04 5.61
C ILE A 292 -15.86 13.69 5.81
N VAL A 293 -16.71 13.96 4.84
CA VAL A 293 -18.14 13.62 4.88
C VAL A 293 -18.39 12.30 4.16
N ILE A 294 -19.19 11.43 4.77
CA ILE A 294 -19.68 10.17 4.18
C ILE A 294 -21.17 10.32 3.91
N TYR A 295 -21.59 9.97 2.69
CA TYR A 295 -22.99 10.02 2.28
C TYR A 295 -23.60 8.62 2.20
N GLU A 296 -24.89 8.52 2.49
CA GLU A 296 -25.71 7.31 2.40
C GLU A 296 -26.76 7.50 1.30
N LYS A 297 -26.64 6.72 0.23
CA LYS A 297 -27.56 6.68 -0.90
C LYS A 297 -27.79 8.03 -1.59
N LEU A 298 -26.69 8.77 -1.82
CA LEU A 298 -26.74 10.07 -2.48
C LEU A 298 -26.79 9.94 -4.01
N LEU A 299 -26.04 8.99 -4.57
CA LEU A 299 -25.82 8.81 -6.00
C LEU A 299 -26.33 7.44 -6.51
N SER A 300 -26.63 6.51 -5.61
CA SER A 300 -27.11 5.16 -5.90
C SER A 300 -27.88 4.57 -4.71
N GLU A 301 -28.53 3.42 -4.90
CA GLU A 301 -29.20 2.71 -3.80
C GLU A 301 -28.24 1.94 -2.88
N LYS A 302 -26.94 1.94 -3.21
CA LYS A 302 -25.92 1.25 -2.41
C LYS A 302 -25.62 2.03 -1.13
N PRO A 303 -25.28 1.33 -0.04
CA PRO A 303 -24.92 2.00 1.18
C PRO A 303 -23.56 2.69 1.06
N HIS A 304 -23.39 3.82 1.77
CA HIS A 304 -22.14 4.59 1.86
C HIS A 304 -21.53 4.87 0.47
N ASP A 305 -22.31 5.47 -0.43
CA ASP A 305 -22.00 5.48 -1.86
C ASP A 305 -21.13 6.67 -2.30
N HIS A 306 -20.93 7.66 -1.42
CA HIS A 306 -20.14 8.84 -1.76
C HIS A 306 -19.37 9.44 -0.58
N ILE A 307 -18.30 10.17 -0.88
CA ILE A 307 -17.39 10.77 0.09
C ILE A 307 -16.81 12.09 -0.45
N GLY A 308 -16.53 13.04 0.43
CA GLY A 308 -15.91 14.32 0.10
C GLY A 308 -15.19 14.95 1.28
N VAL A 309 -14.47 16.05 1.03
CA VAL A 309 -13.80 16.83 2.09
C VAL A 309 -14.63 18.08 2.39
N VAL A 310 -14.92 18.32 3.66
CA VAL A 310 -15.68 19.48 4.13
C VAL A 310 -14.80 20.72 4.04
N LEU A 311 -15.32 21.75 3.37
CA LEU A 311 -14.65 23.05 3.21
C LEU A 311 -15.26 24.12 4.11
N ALA A 312 -16.59 24.05 4.30
CA ALA A 312 -17.36 24.89 5.22
C ALA A 312 -18.69 24.19 5.55
N CYS A 313 -19.20 24.39 6.76
CA CYS A 313 -20.51 23.88 7.17
C CYS A 313 -21.38 25.04 7.70
N GLU A 314 -22.56 25.20 7.12
CA GLU A 314 -23.59 26.15 7.54
C GLU A 314 -24.86 25.39 7.93
N GLU A 315 -25.86 26.09 8.48
CA GLU A 315 -27.09 25.47 9.00
C GLU A 315 -27.81 24.59 7.95
N LYS A 316 -27.94 25.09 6.71
CA LYS A 316 -28.71 24.43 5.64
C LYS A 316 -27.86 23.89 4.51
N ALA A 317 -26.57 24.17 4.51
CA ALA A 317 -25.71 23.84 3.39
C ALA A 317 -24.30 23.45 3.85
N ILE A 318 -23.70 22.55 3.11
CA ILE A 318 -22.30 22.13 3.30
C ILE A 318 -21.53 22.34 2.01
N ALA A 319 -20.40 23.04 2.10
CA ALA A 319 -19.46 23.20 0.99
C ALA A 319 -18.45 22.06 1.04
N VAL A 320 -18.29 21.36 -0.09
CA VAL A 320 -17.47 20.14 -0.18
C VAL A 320 -16.62 20.15 -1.44
N ALA A 321 -15.43 19.55 -1.33
CA ALA A 321 -14.57 19.17 -2.45
C ALA A 321 -14.72 17.66 -2.71
N GLU A 322 -15.08 17.30 -3.93
CA GLU A 322 -15.34 15.91 -4.33
C GLU A 322 -14.64 15.56 -5.63
N GLY A 323 -14.20 14.30 -5.74
CA GLY A 323 -13.57 13.76 -6.96
C GLY A 323 -14.57 13.39 -8.06
N ASN A 324 -15.75 12.87 -7.72
CA ASN A 324 -16.73 12.42 -8.73
C ASN A 324 -18.08 13.07 -8.46
N ARG A 325 -18.27 14.27 -8.99
CA ARG A 325 -19.53 14.99 -8.80
C ARG A 325 -20.67 14.29 -9.54
N ASP A 326 -21.70 13.91 -8.79
CA ASP A 326 -22.99 13.45 -9.30
C ASP A 326 -22.91 12.34 -10.38
N ASN A 327 -21.91 11.46 -10.27
CA ASN A 327 -21.55 10.42 -11.26
C ASN A 327 -21.24 10.94 -12.67
N GLN A 328 -20.88 12.22 -12.80
CA GLN A 328 -20.52 12.86 -14.06
C GLN A 328 -19.00 12.79 -14.33
N ASN A 329 -18.24 12.11 -13.46
CA ASN A 329 -16.83 11.77 -13.68
C ASN A 329 -15.89 12.98 -13.79
N TYR A 330 -16.13 14.02 -12.98
CA TYR A 330 -15.21 15.15 -12.79
C TYR A 330 -15.18 15.63 -11.33
N SER A 331 -14.07 16.26 -10.93
CA SER A 331 -13.94 16.87 -9.61
C SER A 331 -14.58 18.26 -9.55
N SER A 332 -15.13 18.63 -8.40
CA SER A 332 -15.75 19.95 -8.23
C SER A 332 -15.79 20.37 -6.77
N VAL A 333 -15.69 21.68 -6.55
CA VAL A 333 -16.14 22.33 -5.31
C VAL A 333 -17.58 22.78 -5.50
N PHE A 334 -18.47 22.45 -4.57
CA PHE A 334 -19.86 22.89 -4.63
C PHE A 334 -20.55 22.74 -3.28
N ARG A 335 -21.82 23.16 -3.23
CA ARG A 335 -22.64 23.16 -2.02
C ARG A 335 -23.74 22.11 -2.15
N ARG A 336 -23.90 21.28 -1.12
CA ARG A 336 -25.00 20.33 -0.96
C ARG A 336 -25.92 20.78 0.18
N ASP A 337 -27.16 20.28 0.17
CA ASP A 337 -28.07 20.41 1.31
C ASP A 337 -27.48 19.63 2.50
N ARG A 338 -27.41 20.30 3.66
CA ARG A 338 -26.82 19.75 4.88
C ARG A 338 -27.63 18.58 5.45
N HIS A 339 -28.92 18.50 5.15
CA HIS A 339 -29.82 17.50 5.72
C HIS A 339 -30.13 16.35 4.74
N ASN A 340 -29.46 16.31 3.59
CA ASN A 340 -29.72 15.32 2.55
C ASN A 340 -28.63 14.25 2.50
N CYS A 341 -29.00 12.99 2.78
CA CYS A 341 -28.18 11.80 2.56
C CYS A 341 -26.80 11.80 3.26
N ILE A 342 -26.58 12.59 4.32
CA ILE A 342 -25.33 12.54 5.09
C ILE A 342 -25.42 11.42 6.14
N LEU A 343 -24.48 10.48 6.10
CA LEU A 343 -24.35 9.44 7.11
C LEU A 343 -23.63 9.97 8.36
N GLY A 344 -22.56 10.71 8.14
CA GLY A 344 -21.70 11.23 9.18
C GLY A 344 -20.38 11.78 8.66
N TYR A 345 -19.46 11.98 9.60
CA TYR A 345 -18.18 12.67 9.40
C TYR A 345 -17.04 11.86 9.97
N ILE A 346 -15.88 11.92 9.32
CA ILE A 346 -14.62 11.39 9.81
C ILE A 346 -13.72 12.57 10.15
N ARG A 347 -13.37 12.69 11.43
CA ARG A 347 -12.44 13.71 11.94
C ARG A 347 -11.13 13.04 12.32
N ILE A 348 -10.17 13.05 11.39
CA ILE A 348 -8.83 12.47 11.62
C ILE A 348 -8.06 13.36 12.59
N ASP A 349 -7.49 12.79 13.66
CA ASP A 349 -6.62 13.54 14.57
C ASP A 349 -5.41 14.12 13.80
N ASN A 350 -5.08 15.40 14.00
CA ASN A 350 -3.98 16.07 13.30
C ASN A 350 -2.61 15.40 13.53
N ASN A 351 -2.44 14.73 14.67
CA ASN A 351 -1.23 13.99 15.02
C ASN A 351 -1.30 12.52 14.62
N TYR A 352 -2.40 12.08 13.99
CA TYR A 352 -2.56 10.69 13.57
C TYR A 352 -1.37 10.25 12.71
N THR A 353 -0.78 9.15 13.14
CA THR A 353 0.28 8.42 12.44
C THR A 353 -0.18 6.98 12.39
N PHE A 354 -0.20 6.41 11.19
CA PHE A 354 -0.60 5.03 11.03
C PHE A 354 0.31 4.10 11.83
N HIS A 355 -0.30 3.21 12.61
CA HIS A 355 0.35 2.16 13.35
C HIS A 355 -0.58 0.95 13.42
N PHE A 356 -0.01 -0.26 13.33
CA PHE A 356 -0.77 -1.50 13.42
C PHE A 356 0.03 -2.50 14.25
N GLU A 357 -0.49 -2.85 15.44
CA GLU A 357 0.15 -3.78 16.38
C GLU A 357 -0.44 -5.19 16.36
N ASP A 358 -1.64 -5.33 15.78
CA ASP A 358 -2.36 -6.58 15.78
C ASP A 358 -1.78 -7.60 14.78
N ARG A 359 -2.30 -8.82 14.82
CA ARG A 359 -1.98 -9.85 13.83
C ARG A 359 -2.97 -9.80 12.67
N LEU A 360 -2.47 -10.14 11.49
CA LEU A 360 -3.33 -10.38 10.34
C LEU A 360 -4.24 -11.58 10.57
N ASN A 361 -5.53 -11.40 10.32
CA ASN A 361 -6.53 -12.45 10.33
C ASN A 361 -6.28 -13.40 9.15
N SER A 362 -6.54 -14.71 9.31
CA SER A 362 -6.36 -15.66 8.20
C SER A 362 -7.19 -15.28 6.96
N SER A 363 -8.40 -14.75 7.17
CA SER A 363 -9.28 -14.26 6.10
C SER A 363 -8.74 -13.04 5.35
N TYR A 364 -7.73 -12.34 5.90
CA TYR A 364 -7.11 -11.21 5.22
C TYR A 364 -6.34 -11.63 3.97
N PHE A 365 -5.85 -12.87 3.96
CA PHE A 365 -5.09 -13.47 2.86
C PHE A 365 -5.97 -14.12 1.80
N GLU A 366 -7.28 -14.25 2.04
CA GLU A 366 -8.26 -14.86 1.12
C GLU A 366 -8.62 -13.97 -0.08
#